data_AF-A0A1I6ZS31-F1
#
_entry.id   AF-A0A1I6ZS31-F1
#
_cell.length_a   1.000
_cell.length_b   1.000
_cell.length_c   1.000
_cell.angle_alpha   90.00
_cell.angle_beta   90.00
_cell.angle_gamma   90.00
#
_symmetry.space_group_name_H-M   'P 1'
#
loop_
_entity.id
_entity.type
_entity.pdbx_description
1 polymer ?
#
loop_
_entity_poly.entity_id
_entity_poly.type
_entity_poly.pdbx_seq_one_letter_code
_entity_poly.pdbx_strand_id
1 'polypeptide(L)'
;MRAVFQHVKVNYILIEDGDKEATVDAIILQNGEEVETKFFMSLSDLNVMFNKFQTLGVEISLSENFQAYETDNGFLYTLDMKKYGWEDVCVEELSFDHSIRQIRA
;
A
#
# COMPACT_ATOMS: atom_id res chain seq x y z
N MET A 1 0.13 2.66 -20.13
CA MET A 1 0.11 1.18 -20.04
C MET A 1 -0.25 0.85 -18.59
N ARG A 2 -1.25 0.00 -18.36
CA ARG A 2 -1.69 -0.33 -16.99
C ARG A 2 -0.56 -1.12 -16.31
N ALA A 3 -0.09 -0.66 -15.15
CA ALA A 3 0.94 -1.36 -14.41
C ALA A 3 0.31 -2.62 -13.78
N VAL A 4 0.91 -3.78 -14.03
CA VAL A 4 0.49 -5.06 -13.45
C VAL A 4 1.68 -5.59 -12.66
N PHE A 5 1.47 -5.81 -11.37
CA PHE A 5 2.47 -6.35 -10.47
C PHE A 5 2.08 -7.78 -10.12
N GLN A 6 2.97 -8.72 -10.44
CA GLN A 6 2.71 -10.15 -10.24
C GLN A 6 2.77 -10.56 -8.78
N HIS A 7 3.58 -9.86 -7.98
CA HIS A 7 3.85 -10.17 -6.59
C HIS A 7 4.05 -8.86 -5.84
N VAL A 8 3.22 -8.60 -4.83
CA VAL A 8 3.29 -7.40 -3.99
C VAL A 8 3.07 -7.80 -2.54
N LYS A 9 4.08 -7.60 -1.68
CA LYS A 9 3.93 -7.60 -0.22
C LYS A 9 3.95 -6.16 0.24
N VAL A 10 3.03 -5.76 1.09
CA VAL A 10 3.01 -4.40 1.65
C VAL A 10 3.60 -4.45 3.04
N ASN A 11 4.53 -3.54 3.32
CA ASN A 11 5.15 -3.39 4.62
C ASN A 11 4.48 -2.26 5.40
N TYR A 12 4.28 -1.13 4.73
CA TYR A 12 3.83 0.10 5.39
C TYR A 12 2.98 0.96 4.45
N ILE A 13 1.98 1.64 5.00
CA ILE A 13 1.13 2.60 4.27
C ILE A 13 1.11 3.90 5.05
N LEU A 14 1.22 5.02 4.33
CA LEU A 14 1.17 6.37 4.85
C LEU A 14 0.22 7.22 4.00
N ILE A 15 -0.66 7.97 4.68
CA ILE A 15 -1.63 8.89 4.08
C ILE A 15 -1.58 10.18 4.90
N GLU A 16 -1.35 11.33 4.24
CA GLU A 16 -1.41 12.64 4.89
C GLU A 16 -2.74 13.33 4.56
N ASP A 17 -3.33 14.02 5.53
CA ASP A 17 -4.55 14.79 5.31
C ASP A 17 -4.34 15.87 4.24
N GLY A 18 -5.31 15.99 3.34
CA GLY A 18 -5.24 16.93 2.22
C GLY A 18 -4.46 16.42 1.01
N ASP A 19 -3.67 15.34 1.17
CA ASP A 19 -3.02 14.68 0.04
C ASP A 19 -4.00 13.79 -0.74
N LYS A 20 -3.78 13.74 -2.05
CA LYS A 20 -4.57 12.92 -2.98
C LYS A 20 -3.94 11.55 -3.24
N GLU A 21 -2.75 11.32 -2.68
CA GLU A 21 -1.95 10.13 -2.89
C GLU A 21 -1.58 9.51 -1.55
N ALA A 22 -1.52 8.18 -1.53
CA ALA A 22 -0.93 7.41 -0.46
C ALA A 22 0.50 6.99 -0.85
N THR A 23 1.38 6.92 0.15
CA THR A 23 2.69 6.29 0.02
C THR A 23 2.61 4.87 0.56
N VAL A 24 2.98 3.89 -0.25
CA VAL A 24 2.97 2.46 0.12
C VAL A 24 4.38 1.90 -0.04
N ASP A 25 4.95 1.44 1.07
CA ASP A 25 6.21 0.71 1.07
C ASP A 25 5.90 -0.76 0.85
N ALA A 26 6.49 -1.33 -0.20
CA ALA A 26 6.20 -2.67 -0.65
C ALA A 26 7.46 -3.41 -1.11
N ILE A 27 7.38 -4.73 -1.12
CA ILE A 27 8.33 -5.62 -1.78
C ILE A 27 7.62 -6.21 -3.00
N ILE A 28 8.28 -6.14 -4.14
CA ILE A 28 7.80 -6.74 -5.39
C ILE A 28 8.80 -7.74 -5.96
N LEU A 29 8.32 -8.65 -6.80
CA LEU A 29 9.19 -9.52 -7.58
C LEU A 29 9.52 -8.87 -8.94
N GLN A 30 10.80 -8.62 -9.21
CA GLN A 30 11.30 -8.18 -10.51
C GLN A 30 12.45 -9.07 -10.95
N ASN A 31 12.37 -9.65 -12.16
CA ASN A 31 13.38 -10.57 -12.71
C ASN A 31 13.72 -11.76 -11.78
N GLY A 32 12.77 -12.20 -10.96
CA GLY A 32 12.97 -13.31 -10.01
C GLY A 32 13.60 -12.91 -8.67
N GLU A 33 13.87 -11.62 -8.45
CA GLU A 33 14.41 -11.09 -7.19
C GLU A 33 13.39 -10.19 -6.48
N GLU A 34 13.37 -10.25 -5.15
CA GLU A 34 12.59 -9.33 -4.32
C GLU A 34 13.26 -7.95 -4.32
N VAL A 35 12.46 -6.92 -4.58
CA VAL A 35 12.90 -5.53 -4.67
C VAL A 35 12.03 -4.67 -3.76
N GLU A 36 12.65 -3.98 -2.82
CA GLU A 36 12.00 -2.96 -2.01
C GLU A 36 11.67 -1.74 -2.87
N THR A 37 10.45 -1.24 -2.72
CA THR A 37 9.95 -0.14 -3.53
C THR A 37 8.94 0.70 -2.77
N LYS A 38 8.84 1.96 -3.16
CA LYS A 38 7.75 2.86 -2.74
C LYS A 38 6.80 3.09 -3.91
N PHE A 39 5.52 2.92 -3.66
CA PHE A 39 4.46 3.33 -4.56
C PHE A 39 3.83 4.63 -4.09
N PHE A 40 3.65 5.55 -5.01
CA PHE A 40 2.78 6.71 -4.83
C PHE A 40 1.55 6.45 -5.69
N MET A 41 0.40 6.36 -5.04
CA MET A 41 -0.84 5.92 -5.67
C MET A 41 -2.04 6.70 -5.20
N SER A 42 -3.05 6.83 -6.06
CA SER A 42 -4.29 7.49 -5.70
C SER A 42 -5.00 6.72 -4.57
N LEU A 43 -5.83 7.42 -3.79
CA LEU A 43 -6.67 6.77 -2.77
C LEU A 43 -7.64 5.73 -3.38
N SER A 44 -8.07 5.92 -4.63
CA SER A 44 -8.85 4.91 -5.36
C SER A 44 -8.07 3.63 -5.65
N ASP A 45 -6.80 3.73 -6.04
CA ASP A 45 -5.93 2.57 -6.28
C ASP A 45 -5.56 1.87 -4.96
N LEU A 46 -5.42 2.64 -3.89
CA LEU A 46 -5.27 2.08 -2.55
C LEU A 46 -6.49 1.22 -2.16
N ASN A 47 -7.71 1.68 -2.47
CA ASN A 47 -8.92 0.87 -2.25
C ASN A 47 -8.94 -0.42 -3.09
N VAL A 48 -8.41 -0.40 -4.31
CA VAL A 48 -8.25 -1.62 -5.12
C VAL A 48 -7.32 -2.61 -4.40
N MET A 49 -6.22 -2.11 -3.83
CA MET A 49 -5.30 -2.92 -3.04
C MET A 49 -5.99 -3.49 -1.79
N PHE A 50 -6.76 -2.70 -1.05
CA PHE A 50 -7.52 -3.15 0.12
C PHE A 50 -8.56 -4.22 -0.22
N ASN A 51 -9.30 -4.04 -1.30
CA ASN A 51 -10.25 -5.05 -1.78
C ASN A 51 -9.55 -6.39 -2.05
N LYS A 52 -8.34 -6.34 -2.62
CA LYS A 52 -7.56 -7.54 -2.90
C LYS A 52 -7.05 -8.20 -1.61
N PHE A 53 -6.60 -7.42 -0.62
CA PHE A 53 -6.30 -7.93 0.72
C PHE A 53 -7.51 -8.61 1.37
N GLN A 54 -8.71 -8.03 1.22
CA GLN A 54 -9.93 -8.62 1.77
C GLN A 54 -10.21 -10.01 1.20
N THR A 55 -9.92 -10.24 -0.09
CA THR A 55 -10.05 -11.58 -0.70
C THR A 55 -9.10 -12.61 -0.10
N LEU A 56 -8.03 -12.16 0.58
CA LEU A 56 -7.04 -13.00 1.29
C LEU A 56 -7.35 -13.10 2.80
N GLY A 57 -8.49 -12.59 3.25
CA GLY A 57 -8.89 -12.58 4.67
C GLY A 57 -8.25 -11.46 5.50
N VAL A 58 -7.65 -10.46 4.85
CA VAL A 58 -7.09 -9.27 5.51
C VAL A 58 -8.04 -8.10 5.33
N GLU A 59 -8.72 -7.73 6.41
CA GLU A 59 -9.63 -6.59 6.42
C GLU A 59 -8.91 -5.35 6.97
N ILE A 60 -8.74 -4.34 6.12
CA ILE A 60 -8.07 -3.09 6.48
C ILE A 60 -9.13 -1.99 6.58
N SER A 61 -9.21 -1.39 7.77
CA SER A 61 -10.06 -0.26 8.10
C SER A 61 -9.22 0.93 8.52
N LEU A 62 -9.50 2.10 7.93
CA LEU A 62 -8.84 3.36 8.31
C LEU A 62 -9.11 3.76 9.77
N SER A 63 -10.25 3.37 10.35
CA SER A 63 -10.57 3.71 11.74
C SER A 63 -9.98 2.75 12.77
N GLU A 64 -9.65 1.52 12.36
CA GLU A 64 -9.21 0.46 13.30
C GLU A 64 -7.73 0.14 13.17
N ASN A 65 -7.20 0.15 11.95
CA ASN A 65 -5.84 -0.32 11.68
C ASN A 65 -4.82 0.81 11.56
N PHE A 66 -5.26 2.03 11.26
CA PHE A 66 -4.35 3.17 11.09
C PHE A 66 -4.12 3.90 12.41
N GLN A 67 -2.87 4.23 12.67
CA GLN A 67 -2.47 5.16 13.73
C GLN A 67 -2.44 6.57 13.14
N ALA A 68 -3.15 7.50 13.79
CA ALA A 68 -3.17 8.90 13.40
C ALA A 68 -2.22 9.72 14.28
N TYR A 69 -1.44 10.59 13.64
CA TYR A 69 -0.54 11.54 14.30
C TYR A 69 -0.88 12.96 13.86
N GLU A 70 -1.01 13.89 14.78
CA GLU A 70 -1.21 15.30 14.45
C GLU A 70 0.10 15.89 13.91
N THR A 71 0.00 16.63 12.81
CA THR A 71 1.08 17.37 12.16
C THR A 71 0.67 18.83 11.97
N ASP A 72 1.63 19.68 11.61
CA ASP A 72 1.34 21.10 11.29
C ASP A 72 0.36 21.25 10.10
N ASN A 73 0.18 20.19 9.29
CA ASN A 73 -0.65 20.17 8.09
C ASN A 73 -1.99 19.39 8.25
N GLY A 74 -2.28 18.85 9.43
CA GLY A 74 -3.47 18.02 9.66
C GLY A 74 -3.12 16.73 10.39
N PHE A 75 -3.57 15.59 9.88
CA PHE A 75 -3.21 14.28 10.40
C PHE A 75 -2.40 13.45 9.42
N LEU A 76 -1.45 12.69 9.95
CA LEU A 76 -0.72 11.64 9.27
C LEU A 76 -1.26 10.29 9.73
N TYR A 77 -1.85 9.52 8.82
CA TYR A 77 -2.34 8.19 9.08
C TYR A 77 -1.32 7.16 8.59
N THR A 78 -1.01 6.21 9.45
CA THR A 78 -0.03 5.18 9.13
C THR A 78 -0.52 3.79 9.49
N LEU A 79 -0.17 2.81 8.66
CA LEU A 79 -0.42 1.39 8.90
C LEU A 79 0.89 0.62 8.72
N ASP A 80 1.29 -0.10 9.76
CA ASP A 80 2.38 -1.06 9.75
C ASP A 80 1.79 -2.47 9.71
N MET A 81 1.98 -3.17 8.60
CA MET A 81 1.38 -4.48 8.35
C MET A 81 1.86 -5.52 9.37
N LYS A 82 3.10 -5.38 9.87
CA LYS A 82 3.69 -6.28 10.85
C LYS A 82 2.98 -6.21 12.21
N LYS A 83 2.41 -5.06 12.58
CA LYS A 83 1.64 -4.93 13.84
C LYS A 83 0.41 -5.83 13.89
N TYR A 84 -0.09 -6.25 12.72
CA TYR A 84 -1.27 -7.10 12.57
C TYR A 84 -0.94 -8.53 12.11
N GLY A 85 0.34 -8.88 11.97
CA GLY A 85 0.77 -10.20 11.48
C GLY A 85 0.55 -10.38 9.97
N TRP A 86 0.54 -9.29 9.19
CA TRP A 86 0.25 -9.30 7.76
C TRP A 86 1.50 -9.10 6.88
N GLU A 87 2.70 -9.14 7.46
CA GLU A 87 3.97 -8.91 6.76
C GLU A 87 4.26 -9.89 5.62
N ASP A 88 3.73 -11.11 5.72
CA ASP A 88 3.91 -12.17 4.72
C ASP A 88 2.75 -12.25 3.71
N VAL A 89 1.73 -11.40 3.85
CA VAL A 89 0.58 -11.42 2.95
C VAL A 89 0.99 -10.88 1.58
N CYS A 90 1.02 -11.79 0.61
CA CYS A 90 1.34 -11.48 -0.76
C CYS A 90 0.07 -11.34 -1.60
N VAL A 91 -0.04 -10.21 -2.27
CA VAL A 91 -1.04 -9.96 -3.29
C VAL A 91 -0.49 -10.30 -4.66
N GLU A 92 -1.15 -11.22 -5.35
CA GLU A 92 -0.83 -11.61 -6.72
C GLU A 92 -1.74 -10.92 -7.76
N GLU A 93 -1.18 -10.66 -8.94
CA GLU A 93 -1.86 -10.06 -10.09
C GLU A 93 -2.56 -8.73 -9.77
N LEU A 94 -1.84 -7.81 -9.11
CA LEU A 94 -2.37 -6.51 -8.77
C LEU A 94 -2.28 -5.57 -9.98
N SER A 95 -3.43 -5.04 -10.39
CA SER A 95 -3.51 -4.04 -11.46
C SER A 95 -4.24 -2.79 -10.98
N PHE A 96 -3.64 -1.63 -11.22
CA PHE A 96 -4.17 -0.36 -10.77
C PHE A 96 -4.88 0.36 -11.92
N ASP A 97 -5.86 1.20 -11.60
CA ASP A 97 -6.62 1.95 -12.60
C ASP A 97 -5.81 3.16 -13.10
N HIS A 98 -4.96 3.73 -12.23
CA HIS A 98 -4.07 4.85 -12.59
C HIS A 98 -2.60 4.42 -12.71
N SER A 99 -1.78 5.34 -13.22
CA SER A 99 -0.33 5.13 -13.28
C SER A 99 0.26 5.22 -11.89
N ILE A 100 0.92 4.16 -11.44
CA ILE A 100 1.63 4.16 -10.17
C ILE A 100 3.04 4.70 -10.37
N ARG A 101 3.41 5.72 -9.61
CA ARG A 101 4.81 6.16 -9.56
C ARG A 101 5.55 5.23 -8.61
N GLN A 102 6.56 4.56 -9.15
CA GLN A 102 7.43 3.64 -8.42
C GLN A 102 8.80 4.29 -8.19
N ILE A 103 9.28 4.30 -6.95
CA ILE A 103 10.67 4.65 -6.63
C ILE A 103 11.32 3.44 -5.95
N ARG A 104 12.47 3.00 -6.48
CA ARG A 104 13.28 1.95 -5.84
C ARG A 104 14.03 2.56 -4.65
N ALA A 105 13.96 1.89 -3.51
CA ALA A 105 14.75 2.22 -2.33
C ALA A 105 16.18 1.67 -2.48
#